data_AF-A0A1T3NN61-F1
#
_entry.id   AF-A0A1T3NN61-F1
#
_cell.length_a   1.000
_cell.length_b   1.000
_cell.length_c   1.000
_cell.angle_alpha   90.00
_cell.angle_beta   90.00
_cell.angle_gamma   90.00
#
_symmetry.space_group_name_H-M   'P 1'
#
loop_
_entity.id
_entity.type
_entity.pdbx_description
1 polymer ?
#
loop_
_entity_poly.entity_id
_entity_poly.type
_entity_poly.pdbx_seq_one_letter_code
_entity_poly.pdbx_strand_id
1 'polypeptide(L)'
;MHRTRAFTVGFVLSSILGFLEMASLLAIGVDDAPPTWVLVVGFGLGSITVVGAFFAWSGHRRGLLAVVGSRAGSLVLAAPAFFLTEMSTVGAAFAVGSDGVTILALALLLPTVRGRQPSTASHRG
;
A
#
# COMPACT_ATOMS: atom_id res chain seq x y z
N MET A 1 8.29 14.83 -12.06
CA MET A 1 7.12 13.97 -12.39
C MET A 1 5.93 14.88 -12.60
N HIS A 2 5.20 14.75 -13.71
CA HIS A 2 3.92 15.46 -13.87
C HIS A 2 2.95 14.92 -12.82
N ARG A 3 2.63 15.74 -11.81
CA ARG A 3 1.68 15.38 -10.76
C ARG A 3 0.28 15.55 -11.33
N THR A 4 -0.28 14.46 -11.86
CA THR A 4 -1.68 14.43 -12.27
C THR A 4 -2.57 14.33 -11.02
N ARG A 5 -3.82 14.78 -11.12
CA ARG A 5 -4.79 14.66 -10.01
C ARG A 5 -4.94 13.21 -9.55
N ALA A 6 -4.96 12.27 -10.50
CA ALA A 6 -5.01 10.83 -10.23
C ALA A 6 -3.81 10.34 -9.40
N PHE A 7 -2.59 10.78 -9.74
CA PHE A 7 -1.40 10.47 -8.96
C PHE A 7 -1.52 10.99 -7.53
N THR A 8 -1.91 12.25 -7.35
CA THR A 8 -2.07 12.84 -6.01
C THR A 8 -3.11 12.08 -5.18
N VAL A 9 -4.25 11.72 -5.77
CA VAL A 9 -5.30 10.96 -5.08
C VAL A 9 -4.80 9.57 -4.67
N GLY A 10 -4.26 8.78 -5.59
CA GLY A 10 -3.75 7.44 -5.28
C GLY A 10 -2.63 7.46 -4.23
N PHE A 11 -1.82 8.52 -4.27
CA PHE A 11 -0.74 8.73 -3.32
C PHE A 11 -1.25 9.09 -1.92
N VAL A 12 -2.21 10.00 -1.81
CA VAL A 12 -2.83 10.39 -0.54
C VAL A 12 -3.56 9.18 0.08
N LEU A 13 -4.32 8.43 -0.72
CA LEU A 13 -4.97 7.20 -0.27
C LEU A 13 -3.95 6.19 0.29
N SER A 14 -2.86 5.93 -0.45
CA SER A 14 -1.80 5.02 0.01
C SER A 14 -1.17 5.49 1.32
N SER A 15 -0.96 6.80 1.47
CA SER A 15 -0.37 7.38 2.67
C SER A 15 -1.30 7.23 3.88
N ILE A 16 -2.59 7.54 3.72
CA ILE A 16 -3.60 7.37 4.77
C ILE A 16 -3.68 5.90 5.21
N LEU A 17 -3.71 4.97 4.26
CA LEU A 17 -3.70 3.55 4.57
C LEU A 17 -2.42 3.12 5.30
N GLY A 18 -1.26 3.66 4.91
CA GLY A 18 -0.01 3.42 5.62
C GLY A 18 -0.04 3.90 7.07
N PHE A 19 -0.64 5.06 7.33
CA PHE A 19 -0.83 5.55 8.68
C PHE A 19 -1.80 4.69 9.50
N LEU A 20 -2.90 4.24 8.89
CA LEU A 20 -3.84 3.30 9.53
C LEU A 20 -3.16 1.97 9.89
N GLU A 21 -2.31 1.45 9.00
CA GLU A 21 -1.50 0.27 9.28
C GLU A 21 -0.53 0.51 10.45
N MET A 22 0.06 1.69 10.60
CA MET A 22 0.87 2.02 11.78
C MET A 22 0.05 2.09 13.08
N ALA A 23 -1.22 2.47 12.99
CA ALA A 23 -2.12 2.47 14.14
C ALA A 23 -2.53 1.05 14.59
N SER A 24 -2.23 0.00 13.80
CA SER A 24 -2.57 -1.39 14.14
C SER A 24 -1.98 -1.86 15.47
N LEU A 25 -0.82 -1.34 15.90
CA LEU A 25 -0.24 -1.66 17.19
C LEU A 25 -1.10 -1.22 18.39
N LEU A 26 -2.00 -0.25 18.20
CA LEU A 26 -2.93 0.18 19.24
C LEU A 26 -3.97 -0.90 19.58
N ALA A 27 -4.13 -1.91 18.72
CA ALA A 27 -5.02 -3.04 18.98
C ALA A 27 -4.37 -4.15 19.84
N ILE A 28 -3.09 -4.04 20.20
CA ILE A 28 -2.42 -5.03 21.05
C ILE A 28 -3.11 -5.05 22.42
N GLY A 29 -3.57 -6.24 22.83
CA GLY A 29 -4.23 -6.44 24.13
C GLY A 29 -5.71 -6.05 24.15
N VAL A 30 -6.30 -5.73 22.99
CA VAL A 30 -7.76 -5.61 22.83
C VAL A 30 -8.35 -7.01 22.63
N ASP A 31 -9.52 -7.27 23.21
CA ASP A 31 -10.26 -8.52 22.98
C ASP A 31 -10.58 -8.68 21.47
N ASP A 32 -10.49 -9.91 20.97
CA ASP A 32 -10.65 -10.27 19.55
C ASP A 32 -9.67 -9.57 18.57
N ALA A 33 -8.54 -9.06 19.05
CA ALA A 33 -7.52 -8.49 18.20
C ALA A 33 -6.83 -9.55 17.30
N PRO A 34 -6.38 -9.17 16.09
CA PRO A 34 -5.55 -10.05 15.27
C PRO A 34 -4.27 -10.52 16.00
N PRO A 35 -3.70 -11.67 15.62
CA PRO A 35 -2.44 -12.13 16.20
C PRO A 35 -1.35 -11.06 16.14
N THR A 36 -0.55 -10.92 17.20
CA THR A 36 0.44 -9.83 17.35
C THR A 36 1.39 -9.72 16.16
N TRP A 37 1.79 -10.85 15.56
CA TRP A 37 2.67 -10.84 14.38
C TRP A 37 2.02 -10.16 13.16
N VAL A 38 0.70 -10.25 13.00
CA VAL A 38 -0.04 -9.54 11.93
C VAL A 38 0.02 -8.04 12.14
N LEU A 39 -0.15 -7.59 13.39
CA LEU A 39 -0.07 -6.18 13.76
C LEU A 39 1.34 -5.62 13.52
N VAL A 40 2.38 -6.38 13.88
CA VAL A 40 3.79 -5.99 13.66
C VAL A 40 4.11 -5.91 12.16
N VAL A 41 3.67 -6.88 11.36
CA VAL A 41 3.85 -6.89 9.90
C VAL A 41 3.11 -5.71 9.27
N GLY A 42 1.86 -5.47 9.67
CA GLY A 42 1.06 -4.32 9.24
C GLY A 42 1.77 -3.00 9.54
N PHE A 43 2.22 -2.80 10.77
CA PHE A 43 3.01 -1.62 11.16
C PHE A 43 4.25 -1.41 10.29
N GLY A 44 5.00 -2.49 10.01
CA GLY A 44 6.18 -2.45 9.16
C GLY A 44 5.86 -2.01 7.72
N LEU A 45 4.82 -2.60 7.11
CA LEU A 45 4.34 -2.22 5.77
C LEU A 45 3.83 -0.78 5.72
N GLY A 46 3.12 -0.35 6.77
CA GLY A 46 2.65 1.02 6.93
C GLY A 46 3.81 2.00 6.97
N SER A 47 4.82 1.70 7.77
CA SER A 47 6.05 2.49 7.90
C SER A 47 6.80 2.60 6.57
N ILE A 48 6.99 1.50 5.85
CA ILE A 48 7.62 1.49 4.51
C ILE A 48 6.82 2.37 3.55
N THR A 49 5.49 2.33 3.63
CA THR A 49 4.63 3.14 2.78
C THR A 49 4.77 4.63 3.08
N VAL A 50 4.76 5.03 4.34
CA VAL A 50 4.90 6.45 4.73
C VAL A 50 6.29 6.98 4.37
N VAL A 51 7.35 6.21 4.61
CA VAL A 51 8.73 6.59 4.24
C VAL A 51 8.89 6.63 2.72
N GLY A 52 8.39 5.62 2.00
CA GLY A 52 8.38 5.58 0.55
C GLY A 52 7.61 6.75 -0.06
N ALA A 53 6.48 7.11 0.56
CA ALA A 53 5.69 8.26 0.21
C ALA A 53 6.51 9.55 0.37
N PHE A 54 7.13 9.78 1.52
CA PHE A 54 8.00 10.95 1.73
C PHE A 54 9.05 11.09 0.61
N PHE A 55 9.77 10.02 0.28
CA PHE A 55 10.77 10.05 -0.80
C PHE A 55 10.17 10.26 -2.20
N ALA A 56 9.02 9.65 -2.48
CA ALA A 56 8.29 9.82 -3.74
C ALA A 56 7.79 11.25 -3.91
N TRP A 57 7.39 11.91 -2.82
CA TRP A 57 6.99 13.31 -2.81
C TRP A 57 8.16 14.22 -3.20
N SER A 58 9.37 13.88 -2.75
CA SER A 58 10.62 14.54 -3.18
C SER A 58 11.05 14.19 -4.61
N GLY A 59 10.26 13.40 -5.36
CA GLY A 59 10.51 13.06 -6.76
C GLY A 59 11.31 11.78 -6.99
N HIS A 60 11.63 11.02 -5.94
CA HIS A 60 12.41 9.78 -6.07
C HIS A 60 11.53 8.61 -6.52
N ARG A 61 11.79 8.07 -7.72
CA ARG A 61 11.08 6.88 -8.24
C ARG A 61 11.18 5.66 -7.33
N ARG A 62 12.30 5.50 -6.61
CA ARG A 62 12.48 4.40 -5.65
C ARG A 62 11.45 4.47 -4.52
N GLY A 63 11.07 5.68 -4.09
CA GLY A 63 10.00 5.87 -3.12
C GLY A 63 8.64 5.41 -3.65
N LEU A 64 8.33 5.74 -4.91
CA LEU A 64 7.07 5.30 -5.55
C LEU A 64 7.01 3.77 -5.68
N LEU A 65 8.12 3.14 -6.06
CA LEU A 65 8.22 1.68 -6.12
C LEU A 65 8.07 1.04 -4.73
N ALA A 66 8.64 1.65 -3.69
CA ALA A 66 8.47 1.19 -2.31
C ALA A 66 7.00 1.24 -1.87
N VAL A 67 6.28 2.32 -2.17
CA VAL A 67 4.84 2.45 -1.90
C VAL A 67 4.02 1.39 -2.64
N VAL A 68 4.26 1.23 -3.95
CA VAL A 68 3.54 0.23 -4.75
C VAL A 68 3.85 -1.19 -4.27
N GLY A 69 5.12 -1.47 -3.97
CA GLY A 69 5.58 -2.76 -3.49
C GLY A 69 5.01 -3.12 -2.12
N SER A 70 5.03 -2.18 -1.17
CA SER A 70 4.43 -2.40 0.15
C SER A 70 2.93 -2.64 0.06
N ARG A 71 2.21 -1.86 -0.75
CA ARG A 71 0.76 -2.03 -0.95
C ARG A 71 0.41 -3.38 -1.59
N ALA A 72 1.17 -3.79 -2.61
CA ALA A 72 0.99 -5.10 -3.22
C ALA A 72 1.31 -6.24 -2.24
N GLY A 73 2.38 -6.10 -1.46
CA GLY A 73 2.71 -7.06 -0.40
C GLY A 73 1.62 -7.16 0.67
N SER A 74 1.02 -6.03 1.04
CA SER A 74 -0.10 -5.98 2.01
C SER A 74 -1.30 -6.80 1.51
N LEU A 75 -1.70 -6.63 0.24
CA LEU A 75 -2.78 -7.43 -0.37
C LEU A 75 -2.47 -8.94 -0.37
N VAL A 76 -1.23 -9.32 -0.69
CA VAL A 76 -0.83 -10.73 -0.72
C VAL A 76 -0.86 -11.33 0.69
N LEU A 77 -0.42 -10.58 1.69
CA LEU A 77 -0.42 -11.01 3.09
C LEU A 77 -1.81 -11.01 3.72
N ALA A 78 -2.74 -10.21 3.20
CA ALA A 78 -4.14 -10.21 3.61
C ALA A 78 -4.89 -11.44 3.07
N ALA A 79 -4.49 -12.00 1.92
CA ALA A 79 -5.21 -13.09 1.28
C ALA A 79 -5.46 -14.33 2.18
N PRO A 80 -4.49 -14.83 2.97
CA PRO A 80 -4.72 -15.93 3.90
C PRO A 80 -5.83 -15.67 4.94
N ALA A 81 -6.06 -14.41 5.33
CA ALA A 81 -7.05 -14.06 6.35
C ALA A 81 -8.48 -14.39 5.91
N PHE A 82 -8.77 -14.37 4.61
CA PHE A 82 -10.09 -14.72 4.07
C PHE A 82 -10.41 -16.22 4.13
N PHE A 83 -9.41 -17.06 4.41
CA PHE A 83 -9.61 -18.51 4.57
C PHE A 83 -9.80 -18.93 6.02
N LEU A 84 -9.72 -18.00 6.97
CA LEU A 84 -9.98 -18.24 8.38
C LEU A 84 -11.48 -18.04 8.66
N THR A 85 -12.15 -19.09 9.10
CA THR A 85 -13.60 -19.14 9.34
C THR A 85 -14.09 -18.30 10.52
N GLU A 86 -13.18 -17.76 11.33
CA GLU A 86 -13.43 -17.11 12.62
C GLU A 86 -13.55 -15.57 12.54
N MET A 87 -13.70 -15.00 11.34
CA MET A 87 -13.68 -13.54 11.20
C MET A 87 -15.03 -12.91 11.53
N SER A 88 -15.05 -11.95 12.47
CA SER A 88 -16.25 -11.16 12.75
C SER A 88 -16.71 -10.38 11.51
N THR A 89 -18.02 -10.16 11.36
CA THR A 89 -18.58 -9.42 10.21
C THR A 89 -17.99 -8.03 10.07
N VAL A 90 -17.72 -7.37 11.20
CA VAL A 90 -17.10 -6.04 11.25
C VAL A 90 -15.65 -6.12 10.75
N GLY A 91 -14.86 -7.08 11.24
CA GLY A 91 -13.48 -7.30 10.79
C GLY A 91 -13.39 -7.59 9.30
N ALA A 92 -14.27 -8.44 8.79
CA ALA A 92 -14.35 -8.76 7.35
C ALA A 92 -14.68 -7.52 6.51
N ALA A 93 -15.63 -6.67 6.95
CA ALA A 93 -15.97 -5.44 6.24
C ALA A 93 -14.81 -4.44 6.17
N PHE A 94 -14.05 -4.28 7.26
CA PHE A 94 -12.86 -3.44 7.28
C PHE A 94 -11.75 -3.98 6.37
N ALA A 95 -11.51 -5.29 6.39
CA ALA A 95 -10.52 -5.94 5.51
C ALA A 95 -10.87 -5.69 4.04
N VAL A 96 -12.08 -6.06 3.60
CA VAL A 96 -12.55 -5.86 2.23
C VAL A 96 -12.50 -4.39 1.81
N GLY A 97 -12.94 -3.48 2.70
CA GLY A 97 -12.93 -2.04 2.43
C GLY A 97 -11.51 -1.49 2.23
N SER A 98 -10.59 -1.82 3.12
CA SER A 98 -9.19 -1.36 3.04
C SER A 98 -8.45 -1.97 1.85
N ASP A 99 -8.70 -3.24 1.52
CA ASP A 99 -8.16 -3.88 0.32
C ASP A 99 -8.69 -3.23 -0.96
N GLY A 100 -9.99 -2.92 -1.02
CA GLY A 100 -10.60 -2.20 -2.14
C GLY A 100 -9.96 -0.83 -2.37
N VAL A 101 -9.70 -0.07 -1.30
CA VAL A 101 -8.99 1.21 -1.37
C VAL A 101 -7.53 1.01 -1.81
N THR A 102 -6.87 -0.05 -1.35
CA THR A 102 -5.50 -0.39 -1.77
C THR A 102 -5.44 -0.67 -3.27
N ILE A 103 -6.36 -1.48 -3.79
CA ILE A 103 -6.45 -1.79 -5.23
C ILE A 103 -6.68 -0.51 -6.04
N LEU A 104 -7.59 0.35 -5.60
CA LEU A 104 -7.85 1.63 -6.25
C LEU A 104 -6.60 2.53 -6.26
N ALA A 105 -5.92 2.65 -5.12
CA ALA A 105 -4.70 3.43 -5.01
C ALA A 105 -3.59 2.89 -5.94
N LEU A 106 -3.42 1.57 -6.00
CA LEU A 106 -2.49 0.91 -6.93
C LEU A 106 -2.86 1.19 -8.38
N ALA A 107 -4.14 1.07 -8.76
CA ALA A 107 -4.62 1.33 -10.11
C ALA A 107 -4.34 2.78 -10.55
N LEU A 108 -4.44 3.75 -9.63
CA LEU A 108 -4.13 5.15 -9.89
C LEU A 108 -2.62 5.41 -10.02
N LEU A 109 -1.78 4.67 -9.30
CA LEU A 109 -0.32 4.84 -9.31
C LEU A 109 0.37 4.06 -10.44
N LEU A 110 -0.20 2.93 -10.88
CA LEU A 110 0.37 2.01 -11.87
C LEU A 110 0.77 2.67 -13.20
N PRO A 111 -0.04 3.56 -13.81
CA PRO A 111 0.32 4.23 -15.06
C PRO A 111 1.60 5.07 -14.94
N THR A 112 1.85 5.63 -13.75
CA THR A 112 3.04 6.47 -13.49
C THR A 112 4.31 5.63 -13.38
N VAL A 113 4.17 4.39 -12.88
CA VAL A 113 5.24 3.40 -12.87
C VAL A 113 5.52 2.89 -14.28
N ARG A 114 4.46 2.54 -15.03
CA ARG A 114 4.52 1.97 -16.40
C ARG A 114 4.94 2.94 -17.49
N GLY A 115 4.71 4.25 -17.33
CA GLY A 115 5.02 5.30 -18.32
C GLY A 115 6.53 5.54 -18.59
N ARG A 116 7.39 4.55 -18.38
CA ARG A 116 8.81 4.58 -18.73
C ARG A 116 9.17 3.40 -19.64
N GLN A 117 8.78 3.49 -20.89
CA GLN A 117 9.57 2.94 -21.99
C GLN A 117 9.84 4.04 -23.02
N PRO A 118 10.97 4.76 -22.91
CA PRO A 118 11.60 5.37 -24.07
C PRO A 118 12.59 4.35 -24.66
N SER A 119 12.14 3.73 -25.76
CA SER A 119 12.87 3.52 -27.00
C SER A 119 14.32 3.05 -26.95
N THR A 120 14.53 1.84 -27.47
CA THR A 120 15.48 1.58 -28.57
C THR A 120 16.09 2.85 -29.17
N ALA A 121 17.32 3.20 -28.76
CA ALA A 121 18.17 4.14 -29.50
C ALA A 121 19.64 3.94 -29.12
N SER A 122 20.28 2.98 -29.76
CA SER A 122 21.69 3.09 -30.14
C SER A 122 21.89 2.31 -31.44
N HIS A 123 21.25 2.79 -32.50
CA HIS A 123 21.74 2.61 -33.86
C HIS A 123 22.33 3.96 -34.27
N ARG A 124 23.66 4.04 -34.34
CA ARG A 124 24.52 5.06 -34.99
C ARG A 124 25.94 4.79 -34.46
N GLY A 125 26.92 4.36 -35.25
CA GLY A 125 27.01 4.07 -36.68
C GLY A 125 28.32 3.33 -36.92
#